data_AF-A0A3M0ZGN6-F1
#
_entry.id   AF-A0A3M0ZGN6-F1
#
_cell.length_a   1.000
_cell.length_b   1.000
_cell.length_c   1.000
_cell.angle_alpha   90.00
_cell.angle_beta   90.00
_cell.angle_gamma   90.00
#
_symmetry.space_group_name_H-M   'P 1'
#
loop_
_entity.id
_entity.type
_entity.pdbx_description
1 polymer ?
#
loop_
_entity_poly.entity_id
_entity_poly.type
_entity_poly.pdbx_seq_one_letter_code
_entity_poly.pdbx_strand_id
1 'polypeptide(L)'
;MVNETAVNCRDLDANFDAYVDAALPAERLAELAAHVRCCQRCDEIVTRYQEARTLLTAAVAESAAAVDVSGLWDAIERELDTTSPRLGWRGLFAGVWERWWPLPAESLGWRVGGALATAAAVLAILAALLAQPVNRAQVAASANPVQAVRIDSMEVAPGYTVATWMRPRKHTTVIWISEDQAGFRFTPASAGR
;
A
#
# COMPACT_ATOMS: atom_id res chain seq x y z
N MET A 1 -43.31 -6.23 -4.56
CA MET A 1 -42.26 -6.75 -3.66
C MET A 1 -41.34 -5.59 -3.36
N VAL A 2 -41.58 -4.88 -2.26
CA VAL A 2 -40.77 -3.74 -1.82
C VAL A 2 -39.64 -4.35 -0.99
N ASN A 3 -38.40 -4.27 -1.47
CA ASN A 3 -37.25 -4.79 -0.74
C ASN A 3 -36.96 -3.83 0.43
N GLU A 4 -37.51 -4.18 1.58
CA GLU A 4 -37.47 -3.42 2.82
C GLU A 4 -36.18 -3.68 3.61
N THR A 5 -35.04 -3.71 2.92
CA THR A 5 -33.72 -3.60 3.56
C THR A 5 -33.27 -2.15 3.46
N ALA A 6 -34.06 -1.26 4.03
CA ALA A 6 -33.73 0.15 4.12
C ALA A 6 -32.47 0.30 5.00
N VAL A 7 -31.39 0.80 4.40
CA VAL A 7 -30.21 1.25 5.14
C VAL A 7 -30.66 2.16 6.27
N ASN A 8 -30.26 1.85 7.49
CA ASN A 8 -30.52 2.67 8.67
C ASN A 8 -29.22 3.31 9.20
N CYS A 9 -29.35 4.17 10.21
CA CYS A 9 -28.21 4.90 10.78
C CYS A 9 -27.13 3.96 11.37
N ARG A 10 -27.54 2.79 11.90
CA ARG A 10 -26.61 1.79 12.44
C ARG A 10 -25.80 1.11 11.34
N ASP A 11 -26.41 0.89 10.17
CA ASP A 11 -25.71 0.36 9.01
C ASP A 11 -24.65 1.33 8.50
N LEU A 12 -24.96 2.64 8.48
CA LEU A 12 -23.97 3.66 8.15
C LEU A 12 -22.85 3.70 9.19
N ASP A 13 -23.17 3.72 10.48
CA ASP A 13 -22.17 3.75 11.57
C ASP A 13 -21.21 2.56 11.51
N ALA A 14 -21.73 1.36 11.25
CA ALA A 14 -20.92 0.16 11.08
C ALA A 14 -20.00 0.21 9.85
N ASN A 15 -20.37 0.98 8.81
CA ASN A 15 -19.63 1.08 7.55
C ASN A 15 -19.00 2.46 7.33
N PHE A 16 -19.01 3.35 8.32
CA PHE A 16 -18.69 4.76 8.13
C PHE A 16 -17.26 4.94 7.60
N ASP A 17 -16.29 4.27 8.23
CA ASP A 17 -14.88 4.27 7.79
C ASP A 17 -14.75 3.83 6.31
N ALA A 18 -15.39 2.72 5.94
CA ALA A 18 -15.30 2.19 4.58
C ALA A 18 -16.06 3.07 3.56
N TYR A 19 -17.14 3.73 3.99
CA TYR A 19 -17.90 4.68 3.20
C TYR A 19 -17.06 5.93 2.88
N VAL A 20 -16.43 6.55 3.88
CA VAL A 20 -15.63 7.76 3.68
C VAL A 20 -14.33 7.52 2.92
N ASP A 21 -13.79 6.31 2.98
CA ASP A 21 -12.62 5.86 2.22
C ASP A 21 -12.97 5.35 0.81
N ALA A 22 -14.27 5.35 0.43
CA ALA A 22 -14.78 4.74 -0.81
C ALA A 22 -14.35 3.27 -1.01
N ALA A 23 -14.19 2.53 0.10
CA ALA A 23 -13.70 1.16 0.14
C ALA A 23 -14.84 0.10 0.09
N LEU A 24 -16.08 0.52 -0.15
CA LEU A 24 -17.23 -0.37 -0.30
C LEU A 24 -17.53 -0.64 -1.79
N PRO A 25 -18.23 -1.74 -2.12
CA PRO A 25 -18.78 -1.95 -3.47
C PRO A 25 -19.65 -0.77 -3.90
N ALA A 26 -19.65 -0.44 -5.19
CA ALA A 26 -20.33 0.74 -5.74
C ALA A 26 -21.84 0.77 -5.40
N GLU A 27 -22.50 -0.40 -5.42
CA GLU A 27 -23.91 -0.56 -5.03
C GLU A 27 -24.13 -0.14 -3.58
N ARG A 28 -23.28 -0.62 -2.67
CA ARG A 28 -23.38 -0.30 -1.24
C ARG A 28 -23.06 1.16 -0.95
N LEU A 29 -22.10 1.76 -1.67
CA LEU A 29 -21.85 3.21 -1.60
C LEU A 29 -23.09 4.02 -2.02
N ALA A 30 -23.77 3.62 -3.09
CA ALA A 30 -24.97 4.31 -3.56
C ALA A 30 -26.13 4.21 -2.56
N GLU A 31 -26.33 3.05 -1.93
CA GLU A 31 -27.32 2.85 -0.87
C GLU A 31 -27.06 3.72 0.36
N LEU A 32 -25.82 3.70 0.88
CA LEU A 32 -25.44 4.53 2.03
C LEU A 32 -25.54 6.02 1.69
N ALA A 33 -25.12 6.44 0.49
CA ALA A 33 -25.25 7.82 0.04
C ALA A 33 -26.72 8.25 -0.07
N ALA A 34 -27.61 7.37 -0.53
CA ALA A 34 -29.04 7.65 -0.53
C ALA A 34 -29.58 7.87 0.89
N HIS A 35 -29.16 7.05 1.86
CA HIS A 35 -29.52 7.26 3.27
C HIS A 35 -28.99 8.58 3.83
N VAL A 36 -27.72 8.91 3.59
CA VAL A 36 -27.10 10.18 4.04
C VAL A 36 -27.91 11.38 3.54
N ARG A 37 -28.31 11.40 2.27
CA ARG A 37 -29.14 12.49 1.71
C ARG A 37 -30.52 12.64 2.37
N CYS A 38 -31.08 11.57 2.91
CA CYS A 38 -32.41 11.58 3.51
C CYS A 38 -32.39 11.71 5.05
N CYS A 39 -31.24 11.49 5.70
CA CYS A 39 -31.11 11.51 7.15
C CYS A 39 -30.19 12.64 7.61
N GLN A 40 -30.79 13.72 8.15
CA GLN A 40 -30.06 14.90 8.61
C GLN A 40 -28.90 14.58 9.58
N ARG A 41 -29.10 13.66 10.52
CA ARG A 41 -28.05 13.27 11.47
C ARG A 41 -26.83 12.66 10.76
N CYS A 42 -27.07 11.78 9.78
CA CYS A 42 -26.00 11.12 9.04
C CYS A 42 -25.27 12.11 8.12
N ASP A 43 -26.01 13.03 7.50
CA ASP A 43 -25.46 14.13 6.71
C ASP A 43 -24.53 15.04 7.54
N GLU A 44 -24.97 15.45 8.73
CA GLU A 44 -24.15 16.27 9.64
C GLU A 44 -22.84 15.58 10.04
N ILE A 45 -22.87 14.26 10.29
CA ILE A 45 -21.68 13.48 10.63
C ILE A 45 -20.70 13.42 9.44
N VAL A 46 -21.20 13.14 8.24
CA VAL A 46 -20.38 13.09 7.01
C VAL A 46 -19.78 14.46 6.71
N THR A 47 -20.56 15.53 6.83
CA THR A 47 -20.12 16.92 6.60
C THR A 47 -19.01 17.31 7.56
N ARG A 48 -19.17 17.10 8.88
CA ARG A 48 -18.13 17.39 9.88
C ARG A 48 -16.84 16.60 9.63
N TYR A 49 -16.95 15.35 9.19
CA TYR A 49 -15.78 14.56 8.82
C TYR A 49 -15.06 15.17 7.60
N GLN A 50 -15.79 15.57 6.56
CA GLN A 50 -15.21 16.18 5.36
C GLN A 50 -14.54 17.54 5.67
N GLU A 51 -15.15 18.35 6.52
CA GLU A 51 -14.56 19.60 7.03
C GLU A 51 -13.26 19.33 7.78
N ALA A 52 -13.28 18.42 8.76
CA ALA A 52 -12.09 18.04 9.53
C ALA A 52 -10.97 17.50 8.63
N ARG A 53 -11.32 16.64 7.66
CA ARG A 53 -10.36 16.12 6.67
C ARG A 53 -9.75 17.23 5.82
N THR A 54 -10.54 18.22 5.42
CA THR A 54 -10.05 19.35 4.61
C THR A 54 -9.05 20.18 5.41
N LEU A 55 -9.36 20.50 6.66
CA LEU A 55 -8.45 21.23 7.56
C LEU A 55 -7.15 20.46 7.82
N LEU A 56 -7.25 19.16 8.11
CA LEU A 56 -6.07 18.31 8.33
C LEU A 56 -5.20 18.20 7.08
N THR A 57 -5.81 18.02 5.90
CA THR A 57 -5.07 17.92 4.64
C THR A 57 -4.36 19.22 4.33
N ALA A 58 -4.99 20.38 4.59
CA ALA A 58 -4.37 21.68 4.41
C ALA A 58 -3.17 21.88 5.35
N ALA A 59 -3.33 21.57 6.63
CA ALA A 59 -2.24 21.69 7.61
C ALA A 59 -1.05 20.74 7.31
N VAL A 60 -1.33 19.51 6.85
CA VAL A 60 -0.29 18.57 6.43
C VAL A 60 0.40 19.05 5.16
N ALA A 61 -0.34 19.59 4.19
CA ALA A 61 0.25 20.13 2.97
C ALA A 61 1.16 21.34 3.25
N GLU A 62 0.75 22.24 4.15
CA GLU A 62 1.57 23.37 4.61
C GLU A 62 2.85 22.88 5.31
N SER A 63 2.72 21.90 6.21
CA SER A 63 3.88 21.30 6.89
C SER A 63 4.82 20.60 5.91
N ALA A 64 4.27 19.86 4.94
CA ALA A 64 5.06 19.17 3.91
C ALA A 64 5.78 20.15 2.99
N ALA A 65 5.15 21.29 2.65
CA ALA A 65 5.77 22.33 1.83
C ALA A 65 6.95 23.03 2.55
N ALA A 66 6.97 23.03 3.88
CA ALA A 66 8.06 23.57 4.68
C ALA A 66 9.27 22.63 4.79
N VAL A 67 9.11 21.34 4.48
CA VAL A 67 10.20 20.35 4.52
C VAL A 67 10.93 20.35 3.19
N ASP A 68 12.22 20.69 3.22
CA ASP A 68 13.09 20.51 2.07
C ASP A 68 13.38 19.02 1.86
N VAL A 69 12.77 18.44 0.83
CA VAL A 69 12.99 17.06 0.39
C VAL A 69 14.01 16.97 -0.75
N SER A 70 14.71 18.07 -1.09
CA SER A 70 15.77 18.04 -2.08
C SER A 70 16.91 17.14 -1.58
N GLY A 71 17.28 16.13 -2.38
CA GLY A 71 18.27 15.12 -2.01
C GLY A 71 17.74 13.90 -1.24
N LEU A 72 16.47 13.90 -0.80
CA LEU A 72 15.87 12.68 -0.20
C LEU A 72 15.89 11.53 -1.21
N TRP A 73 15.52 11.80 -2.46
CA TRP A 73 15.52 10.79 -3.52
C TRP A 73 16.93 10.28 -3.83
N ASP A 74 17.91 11.18 -3.94
CA ASP A 74 19.32 10.80 -4.15
C ASP A 74 19.89 9.96 -2.99
N ALA A 75 19.40 10.19 -1.77
CA ALA A 75 19.74 9.35 -0.62
C ALA A 75 19.11 7.96 -0.71
N ILE A 76 17.83 7.87 -1.10
CA ILE A 76 17.13 6.60 -1.32
C ILE A 76 17.79 5.80 -2.45
N GLU A 77 18.11 6.43 -3.59
CA GLU A 77 18.77 5.77 -4.72
C GLU A 77 20.15 5.21 -4.33
N ARG A 78 20.95 6.00 -3.60
CA ARG A 78 22.25 5.53 -3.10
C ARG A 78 22.12 4.30 -2.20
N GLU A 79 21.11 4.26 -1.34
CA GLU A 79 20.89 3.13 -0.43
C GLU A 79 20.33 1.89 -1.16
N LEU A 80 19.50 2.08 -2.18
CA LEU A 80 19.01 1.00 -3.03
C LEU A 80 20.14 0.40 -3.89
N ASP A 81 21.08 1.22 -4.34
CA ASP A 81 22.25 0.80 -5.10
C ASP A 81 23.28 0.03 -4.24
N THR A 82 23.42 0.39 -2.96
CA THR A 82 24.29 -0.34 -2.02
C THR A 82 23.67 -1.66 -1.58
N THR A 83 22.34 -1.70 -1.41
CA THR A 83 21.62 -2.87 -0.89
C THR A 83 21.24 -3.87 -1.98
N SER A 84 21.22 -3.48 -3.25
CA SER A 84 21.06 -4.45 -4.34
C SER A 84 22.32 -5.29 -4.42
N PRO A 85 22.34 -6.58 -3.96
CA PRO A 85 23.42 -7.46 -4.33
C PRO A 85 23.42 -7.45 -5.85
N ARG A 86 24.54 -7.07 -6.46
CA ARG A 86 24.74 -7.12 -7.91
C ARG A 86 24.72 -8.59 -8.34
N LEU A 87 23.55 -9.23 -8.31
CA LEU A 87 23.22 -10.37 -9.14
C LEU A 87 23.18 -9.82 -10.56
N GLY A 88 24.37 -9.64 -11.11
CA GLY A 88 24.53 -9.18 -12.48
C GLY A 88 23.66 -10.07 -13.35
N TRP A 89 22.71 -9.50 -14.08
CA TRP A 89 21.93 -10.22 -15.09
C TRP A 89 22.85 -11.01 -16.04
N ARG A 90 24.10 -10.54 -16.24
CA ARG A 90 25.16 -11.29 -16.93
C ARG A 90 25.47 -12.66 -16.33
N GLY A 91 25.44 -12.85 -15.01
CA GLY A 91 25.66 -14.15 -14.37
C GLY A 91 24.46 -15.10 -14.51
N LEU A 92 23.23 -14.56 -14.46
CA LEU A 92 22.00 -15.34 -14.67
C LEU A 92 21.83 -15.76 -16.15
N PHE A 93 22.14 -14.89 -17.11
CA PHE A 93 22.04 -15.22 -18.53
C PHE A 93 23.26 -15.99 -19.07
N ALA A 94 24.47 -15.79 -18.54
CA ALA A 94 25.64 -16.55 -19.00
C ALA A 94 25.50 -18.06 -18.73
N GLY A 95 25.01 -18.46 -17.55
CA GLY A 95 24.80 -19.87 -17.23
C GLY A 95 23.65 -20.53 -18.01
N VAL A 96 22.64 -19.76 -18.43
CA VAL A 96 21.51 -20.27 -19.23
C VAL A 96 21.89 -20.35 -20.72
N TRP A 97 22.66 -19.39 -21.23
CA TRP A 97 23.07 -19.35 -22.64
C TRP A 97 24.08 -20.45 -23.00
N GLU A 98 25.06 -20.73 -22.13
CA GLU A 98 26.02 -21.81 -22.35
C GLU A 98 25.36 -23.20 -22.29
N ARG A 99 24.30 -23.36 -21.49
CA ARG A 99 23.60 -24.65 -21.35
C ARG A 99 22.60 -24.94 -22.47
N TRP A 100 22.18 -23.92 -23.24
CA TRP A 100 21.21 -24.06 -24.32
C TRP A 100 21.83 -24.09 -25.73
N TRP A 101 23.16 -24.01 -25.86
CA TRP A 101 23.82 -23.99 -27.17
C TRP A 101 24.91 -25.05 -27.38
N PRO A 102 24.50 -26.33 -27.53
CA PRO A 102 25.11 -27.10 -28.60
C PRO A 102 24.01 -27.85 -29.36
N LEU A 103 23.40 -27.18 -30.35
CA LEU A 103 22.67 -27.90 -31.39
C LEU A 103 23.58 -28.02 -32.62
N PRO A 104 23.83 -29.25 -33.11
CA PRO A 104 24.68 -29.48 -34.26
C PRO A 104 24.10 -28.79 -35.50
N ALA A 105 24.97 -28.15 -36.29
CA ALA A 105 24.63 -27.27 -37.40
C ALA A 105 23.89 -27.93 -38.58
N GLU A 106 23.59 -29.23 -38.51
CA GLU A 106 23.08 -30.01 -39.65
C GLU A 106 21.55 -30.02 -39.80
N SER A 107 20.78 -29.43 -38.87
CA SER A 107 19.30 -29.40 -38.96
C SER A 107 18.70 -28.02 -39.27
N LEU A 108 19.48 -27.09 -39.85
CA LEU A 108 19.09 -25.68 -40.03
C LEU A 108 18.15 -25.39 -41.22
N GLY A 109 17.68 -26.41 -41.95
CA GLY A 109 16.91 -26.21 -43.19
C GLY A 109 15.41 -25.92 -43.02
N TRP A 110 14.77 -26.28 -41.90
CA TRP A 110 13.30 -26.32 -41.81
C TRP A 110 12.69 -25.61 -40.59
N ARG A 111 13.48 -24.98 -39.72
CA ARG A 111 12.97 -24.35 -38.47
C ARG A 111 12.96 -22.81 -38.46
N VAL A 112 13.46 -22.17 -39.52
CA VAL A 112 13.51 -20.69 -39.62
C VAL A 112 12.09 -20.07 -39.70
N GLY A 113 11.07 -20.81 -40.13
CA GLY A 113 9.68 -20.34 -40.16
C GLY A 113 8.95 -20.32 -38.81
N GLY A 114 9.37 -21.13 -37.82
CA GLY A 114 8.66 -21.27 -36.54
C GLY A 114 9.23 -20.44 -35.38
N ALA A 115 10.52 -20.07 -35.45
CA ALA A 115 11.21 -19.41 -34.35
C ALA A 115 10.88 -17.90 -34.22
N LEU A 116 10.53 -17.23 -35.32
CA LEU A 116 10.20 -15.80 -35.28
C LEU A 116 8.82 -15.52 -34.66
N ALA A 117 7.85 -16.43 -34.78
CA ALA A 117 6.52 -16.25 -34.19
C ALA A 117 6.51 -16.39 -32.66
N THR A 118 7.37 -17.24 -32.10
CA THR A 118 7.43 -17.48 -30.65
C THR A 118 8.15 -16.36 -29.90
N ALA A 119 9.24 -15.80 -30.47
CA ALA A 119 9.94 -14.66 -29.87
C ALA A 119 9.04 -13.42 -29.76
N ALA A 120 8.23 -13.14 -30.79
CA ALA A 120 7.28 -12.03 -30.77
C ALA A 120 6.17 -12.22 -29.73
N ALA A 121 5.67 -13.45 -29.56
CA ALA A 121 4.67 -13.75 -28.53
C ALA A 121 5.23 -13.59 -27.11
N VAL A 122 6.47 -14.03 -26.85
CA VAL A 122 7.10 -13.83 -25.53
C VAL A 122 7.36 -12.35 -25.25
N LEU A 123 7.85 -11.59 -26.23
CA LEU A 123 8.04 -10.14 -26.10
C LEU A 123 6.72 -9.39 -25.87
N ALA A 124 5.64 -9.78 -26.56
CA ALA A 124 4.31 -9.20 -26.35
C ALA A 124 3.76 -9.53 -24.96
N ILE A 125 3.96 -10.75 -24.46
CA ILE A 125 3.56 -11.14 -23.10
C ILE A 125 4.40 -10.37 -22.06
N LEU A 126 5.71 -10.21 -22.26
CA LEU A 126 6.57 -9.48 -21.34
C LEU A 126 6.22 -7.99 -21.31
N ALA A 127 5.97 -7.38 -22.48
CA ALA A 127 5.52 -6.01 -22.59
C ALA A 127 4.14 -5.82 -21.95
N ALA A 128 3.23 -6.78 -22.13
CA ALA A 128 1.93 -6.76 -21.46
C ALA A 128 2.05 -6.86 -19.94
N LEU A 129 2.97 -7.70 -19.42
CA LEU A 129 3.23 -7.84 -17.98
C LEU A 129 3.88 -6.58 -17.38
N LEU A 130 4.82 -5.95 -18.09
CA LEU A 130 5.49 -4.71 -17.63
C LEU A 130 4.59 -3.47 -17.78
N ALA A 131 3.66 -3.47 -18.73
CA ALA A 131 2.70 -2.40 -18.92
C ALA A 131 1.44 -2.54 -18.04
N GLN A 132 1.30 -3.64 -17.28
CA GLN A 132 0.19 -3.73 -16.34
C GLN A 132 0.41 -2.72 -15.21
N PRO A 133 -0.49 -1.74 -15.02
CA PRO A 133 -0.43 -0.88 -13.86
C PRO A 133 -0.52 -1.78 -12.63
N VAL A 134 0.45 -1.65 -11.71
CA VAL A 134 0.49 -2.44 -10.47
C VAL A 134 -0.87 -2.35 -9.81
N ASN A 135 -1.64 -3.43 -9.92
CA ASN A 135 -3.00 -3.47 -9.41
C ASN A 135 -2.89 -3.54 -7.89
N ARG A 136 -2.93 -2.38 -7.24
CA ARG A 136 -2.80 -2.24 -5.78
C ARG A 136 -3.81 -3.12 -5.04
N ALA A 137 -4.96 -3.41 -5.64
CA ALA A 137 -5.95 -4.34 -5.10
C ALA A 137 -5.46 -5.80 -5.10
N GLN A 138 -4.66 -6.21 -6.08
CA GLN A 138 -4.10 -7.56 -6.17
C GLN A 138 -2.89 -7.75 -5.24
N VAL A 139 -2.11 -6.69 -5.01
CA VAL A 139 -1.05 -6.68 -3.98
C VAL A 139 -1.66 -6.70 -2.57
N ALA A 140 -2.75 -5.96 -2.35
CA ALA A 140 -3.51 -6.02 -1.10
C ALA A 140 -4.22 -7.38 -0.90
N ALA A 141 -4.66 -8.05 -1.97
CA ALA A 141 -5.26 -9.39 -1.90
C ALA A 141 -4.22 -10.52 -1.71
N SER A 142 -2.97 -10.30 -2.15
CA SER A 142 -1.86 -11.26 -1.95
C SER A 142 -1.18 -11.09 -0.58
N ALA A 143 -1.43 -9.99 0.12
CA ALA A 143 -1.11 -9.85 1.54
C ALA A 143 -2.01 -10.80 2.34
N ASN A 144 -1.56 -12.04 2.47
CA ASN A 144 -2.23 -13.10 3.19
C ASN A 144 -2.57 -12.64 4.63
N PRO A 145 -3.86 -12.49 4.98
CA PRO A 145 -4.26 -11.94 6.29
C PRO A 145 -3.99 -12.89 7.47
N VAL A 146 -3.42 -14.07 7.22
CA VAL A 146 -3.27 -15.15 8.22
C VAL A 146 -1.87 -15.21 8.83
N GLN A 147 -0.88 -14.50 8.29
CA GLN A 147 0.38 -14.31 9.02
C GLN A 147 0.20 -13.14 10.01
N ALA A 148 -0.47 -13.45 11.12
CA ALA A 148 -0.39 -12.63 12.32
C ALA A 148 1.09 -12.60 12.75
N VAL A 149 1.80 -11.54 12.37
CA VAL A 149 3.15 -11.26 12.85
C VAL A 149 3.04 -11.02 14.35
N ARG A 150 3.42 -12.03 15.14
CA ARG A 150 3.46 -11.97 16.60
C ARG A 150 4.85 -11.51 17.01
N ILE A 151 4.93 -10.34 17.64
CA ILE A 151 6.18 -9.81 18.19
C ILE A 151 6.24 -10.28 19.64
N ASP A 152 7.02 -11.33 19.91
CA ASP A 152 7.14 -11.92 21.25
C ASP A 152 8.09 -11.14 22.17
N SER A 153 9.06 -10.41 21.60
CA SER A 153 9.95 -9.51 22.33
C SER A 153 10.41 -8.39 21.41
N MET A 154 10.57 -7.20 21.97
CA MET A 154 11.15 -6.05 21.30
C MET A 154 12.28 -5.51 22.16
N GLU A 155 13.52 -5.80 21.75
CA GLU A 155 14.71 -5.22 22.37
C GLU A 155 15.04 -3.91 21.65
N VAL A 156 15.05 -2.82 22.42
CA VAL A 156 15.30 -1.47 21.91
C VAL A 156 16.71 -1.06 22.35
N ALA A 157 17.54 -0.66 21.40
CA ALA A 157 18.89 -0.19 21.72
C ALA A 157 18.84 1.04 22.65
N PRO A 158 19.85 1.23 23.52
CA PRO A 158 19.94 2.42 24.36
C PRO A 158 19.88 3.70 23.51
N GLY A 159 19.06 4.67 23.92
CA GLY A 159 18.87 5.93 23.20
C GLY A 159 17.78 5.92 22.12
N TYR A 160 16.90 4.92 22.10
CA TYR A 160 15.68 4.92 21.28
C TYR A 160 14.43 4.81 22.15
N THR A 161 13.37 5.51 21.76
CA THR A 161 12.03 5.41 22.38
C THR A 161 11.10 4.70 21.41
N VAL A 162 10.29 3.79 21.94
CA VAL A 162 9.25 3.09 21.16
C VAL A 162 7.88 3.49 21.65
N ALA A 163 7.03 3.89 20.70
CA ALA A 163 5.60 4.06 20.93
C ALA A 163 4.83 3.02 20.11
N THR A 164 3.80 2.44 20.72
CA THR A 164 2.91 1.50 20.04
C THR A 164 1.48 2.02 20.12
N TRP A 165 0.81 2.06 18.96
CA TRP A 165 -0.61 2.36 18.88
C TRP A 165 -1.32 1.19 18.22
N MET A 166 -2.42 0.77 18.84
CA MET A 166 -3.28 -0.28 18.31
C MET A 166 -4.65 0.29 17.97
N ARG A 167 -5.14 0.03 16.75
CA ARG A 167 -6.53 0.30 16.39
C ARG A 167 -7.41 -0.90 16.76
N PRO A 168 -8.31 -0.81 17.77
CA PRO A 168 -8.99 -1.98 18.33
C PRO A 168 -9.82 -2.80 17.32
N ARG A 169 -10.31 -2.16 16.26
CA ARG A 169 -11.23 -2.79 15.29
C ARG A 169 -10.56 -3.33 14.02
N LYS A 170 -9.33 -2.92 13.70
CA LYS A 170 -8.66 -3.30 12.45
C LYS A 170 -7.43 -4.19 12.67
N HIS A 171 -7.15 -4.58 13.92
CA HIS A 171 -5.92 -5.31 14.31
C HIS A 171 -4.63 -4.68 13.77
N THR A 172 -4.66 -3.39 13.43
CA THR A 172 -3.51 -2.67 12.93
C THR A 172 -2.71 -2.19 14.13
N THR A 173 -1.47 -2.66 14.21
CA THR A 173 -0.49 -2.20 15.20
C THR A 173 0.53 -1.35 14.46
N VAL A 174 0.67 -0.10 14.89
CA VAL A 174 1.72 0.79 14.38
C VAL A 174 2.75 0.95 15.49
N ILE A 175 4.00 0.70 15.13
CA ILE A 175 5.16 0.82 16.01
C ILE A 175 6.02 1.94 15.45
N TRP A 176 6.23 2.99 16.25
CA TRP A 176 7.18 4.06 15.93
C TRP A 176 8.41 3.89 16.78
N ILE A 177 9.57 3.98 16.15
CA ILE A 177 10.88 3.96 16.81
C ILE A 177 11.51 5.31 16.52
N SER A 178 11.77 6.09 17.57
CA SER A 178 12.42 7.40 17.47
C SER A 178 13.73 7.39 18.23
N GLU A 179 14.78 7.95 17.65
CA GLU A 179 15.99 8.25 18.41
C GLU A 179 15.66 9.26 19.50
N ASP A 180 16.15 9.01 20.72
CA ASP A 180 16.11 9.93 21.85
C ASP A 180 17.13 11.05 21.65
N GLN A 181 17.05 11.72 20.49
CA GLN A 181 17.78 12.94 20.23
C GLN A 181 17.03 14.08 20.91
N ALA A 182 17.34 14.27 22.19
CA ALA A 182 17.12 15.49 22.96
C ALA A 182 15.65 15.98 23.07
N GLY A 183 14.95 15.51 24.10
CA GLY A 183 14.21 16.43 24.96
C GLY A 183 12.72 16.64 24.71
N PHE A 184 12.01 15.75 24.01
CA PHE A 184 10.55 15.80 23.99
C PHE A 184 9.96 15.20 25.28
N ARG A 185 9.88 16.01 26.34
CA ARG A 185 9.20 15.62 27.59
C ARG A 185 7.69 15.68 27.39
N PHE A 186 7.02 14.53 27.43
CA PHE A 186 5.58 14.49 27.68
C PHE A 186 5.33 15.00 29.10
N THR A 187 4.78 16.21 29.23
CA THR A 187 4.16 16.64 30.49
C THR A 187 2.80 15.96 30.55
N PRO A 188 2.56 14.96 31.42
CA PRO A 188 1.24 14.39 31.56
C PRO A 188 0.29 15.49 32.02
N ALA A 189 -0.85 15.63 31.34
CA ALA A 189 -1.91 16.52 31.77
C ALA A 189 -2.30 16.12 33.21
N SER A 190 -1.96 16.98 34.16
CA SER A 190 -2.36 16.84 35.55
C SER A 190 -3.87 16.67 35.60
N ALA A 191 -4.33 15.58 36.20
CA ALA A 191 -5.73 15.31 36.46
C ALA A 191 -6.36 16.51 37.19
N GLY A 192 -7.13 17.30 36.45
CA GLY A 192 -8.05 18.27 37.02
C GLY A 192 -9.12 17.51 37.79
N ARG A 193 -9.23 17.81 39.08
CA ARG A 193 -10.31 17.36 39.95
C ARG A 193 -11.64 18.00 39.54
#